data_AF-A0A818YEP6-F1
#
_entry.id   AF-A0A818YEP6-F1
#
_cell.length_a   1.000
_cell.length_b   1.000
_cell.length_c   1.000
_cell.angle_alpha   90.00
_cell.angle_beta   90.00
_cell.angle_gamma   90.00
#
_symmetry.space_group_name_H-M   'P 1'
#
loop_
_entity.id
_entity.type
_entity.pdbx_description
1 polymer ?
#
loop_
_entity_poly.entity_id
_entity_poly.type
_entity_poly.pdbx_seq_one_letter_code
_entity_poly.pdbx_strand_id
1 'polypeptide(L)'
;FVFNQLEDKSIDPKMMQINLTDFLGGSKARLFIGELWALLASGQSSPDGIPAELIEMKKKELQKRKCYTYLHTTYMQQHEGYSRVQFYDLKIVRQRSIFMSTMISYCMFLN
;
A
#
# COMPACT_ATOMS: atom_id res chain seq x y z
N PHE A 1 12.57 -17.01 8.95
CA PHE A 1 11.96 -18.35 8.89
C PHE A 1 11.69 -18.76 7.45
N VAL A 2 10.72 -18.16 6.74
CA VAL A 2 10.44 -18.48 5.32
C VAL A 2 11.66 -18.27 4.43
N PHE A 3 12.39 -17.16 4.61
CA PHE A 3 13.58 -16.85 3.82
C PHE A 3 14.63 -17.97 3.86
N ASN A 4 14.94 -18.51 5.05
CA ASN A 4 15.87 -19.62 5.20
C ASN A 4 15.40 -20.89 4.48
N GLN A 5 14.09 -21.12 4.38
CA GLN A 5 13.52 -22.24 3.61
C GLN A 5 13.62 -22.01 2.10
N LEU A 6 13.81 -20.76 1.65
CA LEU A 6 13.97 -20.39 0.24
C LEU A 6 15.44 -20.39 -0.23
N GLU A 7 16.40 -20.45 0.69
CA GLU A 7 17.84 -20.52 0.37
C GLU A 7 18.24 -21.92 -0.15
N ASP A 8 17.48 -22.95 0.21
CA ASP A 8 17.68 -24.32 -0.28
C ASP A 8 17.24 -24.46 -1.74
N LYS A 9 18.03 -25.19 -2.53
CA LYS A 9 17.79 -25.36 -3.98
C LYS A 9 16.55 -26.20 -4.31
N SER A 10 16.08 -27.02 -3.38
CA SER A 10 14.93 -27.90 -3.57
C SER A 10 13.91 -27.67 -2.46
N ILE A 11 12.94 -26.82 -2.74
CA ILE A 11 11.93 -26.38 -1.78
C ILE A 11 10.68 -27.23 -2.01
N ASP A 12 10.19 -27.91 -0.97
CA ASP A 12 8.89 -28.58 -1.00
C ASP A 12 7.79 -27.64 -0.45
N PRO A 13 6.82 -27.20 -1.26
CA PRO A 13 5.75 -26.32 -0.82
C PRO A 13 4.87 -26.94 0.28
N LYS A 14 4.74 -28.27 0.35
CA LYS A 14 3.99 -28.94 1.43
C LYS A 14 4.68 -28.78 2.77
N MET A 15 6.00 -28.97 2.80
CA MET A 15 6.78 -28.82 4.04
C MET A 15 6.73 -27.39 4.54
N MET A 16 6.83 -26.41 3.62
CA MET A 16 6.69 -25.00 3.99
C MET A 16 5.29 -24.69 4.54
N GLN A 17 4.24 -25.26 3.97
CA GLN A 17 2.87 -25.08 4.47
C GLN A 17 2.69 -25.66 5.88
N ILE A 18 3.21 -26.86 6.15
CA ILE A 18 3.14 -27.48 7.48
C ILE A 18 3.89 -26.60 8.49
N ASN A 19 5.11 -26.19 8.15
CA ASN A 19 5.93 -25.34 8.99
C ASN A 19 5.26 -24.00 9.30
N LEU A 20 4.51 -23.43 8.33
CA LEU A 20 3.78 -22.17 8.51
C LEU A 20 2.41 -22.32 9.17
N THR A 21 1.83 -23.52 9.19
CA THR A 21 0.51 -23.78 9.79
C THR A 21 0.52 -23.51 11.28
N ASP A 22 1.63 -23.81 11.96
CA ASP A 22 1.80 -23.53 13.39
C ASP A 22 1.84 -22.02 13.69
N PHE A 23 2.36 -21.21 12.77
CA PHE A 23 2.45 -19.75 12.92
C PHE A 23 1.20 -18.99 12.48
N LEU A 24 0.59 -19.39 11.36
CA LEU A 24 -0.49 -18.63 10.71
C LEU A 24 -1.88 -19.26 10.89
N GLY A 25 -1.94 -20.52 11.33
CA GLY A 25 -3.13 -21.36 11.26
C GLY A 25 -3.35 -21.92 9.85
N GLY A 26 -4.01 -23.08 9.77
CA GLY A 26 -4.05 -23.89 8.53
C GLY A 26 -4.69 -23.19 7.32
N SER A 27 -5.73 -22.38 7.52
CA SER A 27 -6.41 -21.67 6.42
C SER A 27 -5.54 -20.56 5.83
N LYS A 28 -4.91 -19.73 6.68
CA LYS A 28 -4.04 -18.64 6.24
C LYS A 28 -2.72 -19.14 5.68
N ALA A 29 -2.14 -20.18 6.27
CA ALA A 29 -0.92 -20.80 5.75
C ALA A 29 -1.11 -21.36 4.34
N ARG A 30 -2.25 -22.01 4.07
CA ARG A 30 -2.59 -22.51 2.73
C ARG A 30 -2.67 -21.39 1.69
N LEU A 31 -3.38 -20.31 2.02
CA LEU A 31 -3.52 -19.16 1.12
C LEU A 31 -2.16 -18.50 0.86
N PHE A 32 -1.40 -18.25 1.91
CA PHE A 32 -0.09 -17.62 1.81
C PHE A 32 0.90 -18.41 0.95
N ILE A 33 1.00 -19.74 1.15
CA ILE A 33 1.88 -20.59 0.33
C ILE A 33 1.44 -20.58 -1.14
N GLY A 34 0.13 -20.62 -1.40
CA GLY A 34 -0.39 -20.55 -2.77
C GLY A 34 0.02 -19.25 -3.48
N GLU A 35 -0.17 -18.11 -2.82
CA GLU A 35 0.22 -16.80 -3.35
C GLU A 35 1.74 -16.67 -3.51
N LEU A 36 2.50 -17.14 -2.53
CA LEU A 36 3.96 -17.12 -2.58
C LEU A 36 4.49 -17.97 -3.74
N TRP A 37 3.95 -19.18 -3.93
CA TRP A 37 4.41 -20.08 -4.99
C TRP A 37 4.09 -19.54 -6.38
N ALA A 38 2.91 -18.93 -6.57
CA ALA A 38 2.55 -18.26 -7.81
C ALA A 38 3.52 -17.09 -8.10
N LEU A 39 3.88 -16.31 -7.08
CA LEU A 39 4.81 -15.20 -7.21
C LEU A 39 6.22 -15.67 -7.58
N LEU A 40 6.73 -16.74 -6.94
CA LEU A 40 8.04 -17.31 -7.25
C LEU A 40 8.09 -17.87 -8.68
N ALA A 41 7.02 -18.55 -9.13
CA ALA A 41 6.92 -19.05 -10.51
C ALA A 41 6.89 -17.90 -11.54
N SER A 42 6.19 -16.81 -11.24
CA SER A 42 6.20 -15.58 -12.05
C SER A 42 7.61 -14.98 -12.14
N GLY A 43 8.32 -14.90 -11.01
CA GLY A 43 9.72 -14.47 -10.98
C GLY A 43 10.65 -15.35 -11.83
N GLN A 44 10.51 -16.68 -11.76
CA GLN A 44 11.32 -17.63 -12.53
C GLN A 44 11.09 -17.56 -14.05
N SER A 45 9.87 -17.23 -14.48
CA SER A 45 9.56 -17.07 -15.92
C SER A 45 9.97 -15.71 -16.48
N SER A 46 10.25 -14.73 -15.61
CA SER A 46 10.70 -13.40 -15.97
C SER A 46 12.23 -13.37 -16.21
N PRO A 47 12.72 -12.66 -17.24
CA PRO A 47 14.15 -12.61 -17.57
C PRO A 47 15.02 -11.97 -16.47
N ASP A 48 14.46 -11.05 -15.69
CA ASP A 48 15.17 -10.34 -14.62
C ASP A 48 15.01 -11.03 -13.26
N GLY A 49 14.29 -12.15 -13.19
CA GLY A 49 13.95 -12.82 -11.93
C GLY A 49 12.88 -12.09 -11.10
N ILE A 50 12.28 -11.03 -11.65
CA ILE A 50 11.33 -10.17 -10.94
C ILE A 50 9.89 -10.54 -11.34
N PRO A 51 9.02 -10.90 -10.38
CA PRO A 51 7.62 -11.19 -10.65
C PRO A 51 6.87 -9.99 -11.24
N ALA A 52 6.08 -10.22 -12.29
CA ALA A 52 5.35 -9.18 -13.01
C ALA A 52 4.34 -8.44 -12.12
N GLU A 53 3.73 -9.15 -11.18
CA GLU A 53 2.77 -8.63 -10.21
C GLU A 53 3.39 -7.51 -9.35
N LEU A 54 4.66 -7.66 -8.96
CA LEU A 54 5.37 -6.64 -8.17
C LEU A 54 5.68 -5.40 -9.02
N ILE A 55 6.02 -5.58 -10.30
CA ILE A 55 6.28 -4.48 -11.24
C ILE A 55 5.00 -3.67 -11.43
N GLU A 56 3.87 -4.35 -11.68
CA GLU A 56 2.59 -3.70 -11.87
C GLU A 56 2.13 -2.99 -10.58
N MET A 57 2.29 -3.64 -9.43
CA MET A 57 1.98 -3.04 -8.13
C MET A 57 2.80 -1.78 -7.89
N LYS A 58 4.12 -1.81 -8.20
CA LYS A 58 4.99 -0.65 -8.06
C LYS A 58 4.61 0.48 -9.01
N LYS A 59 4.25 0.15 -10.25
CA LYS A 59 3.76 1.11 -11.24
C LYS A 59 2.49 1.81 -10.76
N LYS A 60 1.52 1.06 -10.24
CA LYS A 60 0.28 1.60 -9.65
C LYS A 60 0.56 2.49 -8.45
N GLU A 61 1.50 2.09 -7.57
CA GLU A 61 1.92 2.90 -6.43
C GLU A 61 2.53 4.24 -6.88
N LEU A 62 3.45 4.21 -7.85
CA LEU A 62 4.08 5.41 -8.40
C LEU A 62 3.07 6.33 -9.09
N GLN A 63 2.12 5.77 -9.85
CA GLN A 63 1.05 6.54 -10.48
C GLN A 63 0.18 7.25 -9.44
N LYS A 64 -0.21 6.55 -8.37
CA LYS A 64 -0.97 7.17 -7.26
C LYS A 64 -0.18 8.28 -6.61
N ARG A 65 1.11 8.05 -6.28
CA ARG A 65 1.99 9.07 -5.69
C ARG A 65 2.10 10.30 -6.60
N LYS A 66 2.34 10.12 -7.90
CA LYS A 66 2.39 11.21 -8.89
C LYS A 66 1.07 11.98 -8.94
N CYS A 67 -0.07 11.29 -8.91
CA CYS A 67 -1.39 11.92 -8.87
C CYS A 67 -1.57 12.76 -7.61
N TYR A 68 -1.26 12.22 -6.43
CA TYR A 68 -1.32 12.97 -5.17
C TYR A 68 -0.39 14.19 -5.18
N THR A 69 0.84 14.05 -5.70
CA THR A 69 1.77 15.17 -5.84
C THR A 69 1.23 16.23 -6.80
N TYR A 70 0.71 15.83 -7.97
CA TYR A 70 0.14 16.75 -8.97
C TYR A 70 -1.08 17.51 -8.42
N LEU A 71 -1.97 16.79 -7.74
CA LEU A 71 -3.11 17.40 -7.06
C LEU A 71 -2.62 18.42 -6.03
N HIS A 72 -1.71 18.03 -5.13
CA HIS A 72 -1.13 18.93 -4.14
C HIS A 72 -0.52 20.18 -4.76
N THR A 73 0.29 20.05 -5.81
CA THR A 73 0.89 21.23 -6.47
C THR A 73 -0.15 22.12 -7.11
N THR A 74 -1.18 21.54 -7.74
CA THR A 74 -2.26 22.31 -8.39
C THR A 74 -3.10 23.08 -7.36
N TYR A 75 -3.43 22.46 -6.23
CA TYR A 75 -4.17 23.13 -5.14
C TYR A 75 -3.33 24.23 -4.47
N MET A 76 -2.02 24.05 -4.34
CA MET A 76 -1.11 25.07 -3.77
C MET A 76 -0.91 26.26 -4.72
N GLN A 77 -0.96 26.07 -6.04
CA GLN A 77 -0.92 27.16 -7.03
C GLN A 77 -2.20 28.01 -7.03
N GLN A 78 -3.34 27.43 -6.65
CA GLN A 78 -4.60 28.16 -6.54
C GLN A 78 -4.71 28.97 -5.23
N HIS A 79 -3.93 28.62 -4.21
CA HIS A 79 -3.87 29.32 -2.93
C HIS A 79 -2.44 29.85 -2.69
N GLU A 80 -2.12 30.95 -3.37
CA GLU A 80 -0.88 31.75 -3.21
C GLU A 80 -0.76 32.35 -1.78
N GLY A 81 -0.62 31.52 -0.73
CA GLY A 81 -0.45 32.04 0.63
C GLY A 81 -0.75 31.11 1.82
N TYR A 82 -0.48 29.80 1.78
CA TYR A 82 -0.65 28.95 2.97
C TYR A 82 0.52 27.98 3.21
N SER A 83 1.04 28.02 4.43
CA SER A 83 2.33 27.46 4.89
C SER A 83 2.53 25.94 4.68
N ARG A 84 3.80 25.59 4.40
CA ARG A 84 4.35 24.29 3.94
C ARG A 84 4.13 23.04 4.81
N VAL A 85 3.49 23.09 5.98
CA VAL A 85 3.52 21.95 6.92
C VAL A 85 2.12 21.63 7.41
N GLN A 86 1.55 20.52 6.91
CA GLN A 86 0.53 19.64 7.51
C GLN A 86 -0.21 18.88 6.37
N PHE A 87 0.48 18.09 5.53
CA PHE A 87 -0.21 17.24 4.53
C PHE A 87 0.15 15.74 4.62
N TYR A 88 0.97 15.33 5.60
CA TYR A 88 1.42 13.95 5.72
C TYR A 88 0.57 13.04 6.61
N ASP A 89 -0.56 13.51 7.15
CA ASP A 89 -1.35 12.70 8.10
C ASP A 89 -2.86 12.69 7.85
N LEU A 90 -3.25 12.50 6.58
CA LEU A 90 -4.65 12.36 6.17
C LEU A 90 -5.25 10.95 6.46
N LYS A 91 -4.82 10.30 7.55
CA LYS A 91 -5.56 9.18 8.16
C LYS A 91 -6.08 9.47 9.57
N ILE A 92 -5.72 10.60 10.19
CA ILE A 92 -6.17 10.96 11.54
C ILE A 92 -7.41 11.89 11.55
N VAL A 93 -7.83 12.47 10.43
CA VAL A 93 -8.99 13.39 10.38
C VAL A 93 -10.33 12.64 10.26
N ARG A 94 -10.54 11.66 11.15
CA ARG A 94 -11.87 11.24 11.62
C ARG A 94 -12.40 12.23 12.69
N GLN A 95 -11.95 13.48 12.63
CA GLN A 95 -12.35 14.65 13.42
C GLN A 95 -12.95 15.75 12.51
N ARG A 96 -13.33 15.37 11.28
CA ARG A 96 -13.88 16.26 10.25
C ARG A 96 -15.30 16.78 10.51
N SER A 97 -15.87 16.55 11.69
CA SER A 97 -17.28 16.91 11.97
C SER A 97 -17.46 18.26 12.65
N ILE A 98 -16.41 18.87 13.22
CA ILE A 98 -16.56 20.10 14.01
C ILE A 98 -16.08 21.34 13.24
N PHE A 99 -15.01 21.22 12.45
CA PHE A 99 -14.35 22.38 11.84
C PHE A 99 -15.03 22.94 10.58
N MET A 100 -15.88 22.17 9.90
CA MET A 100 -16.64 22.66 8.74
C MET A 100 -17.99 23.29 9.12
N SER A 101 -18.49 23.05 10.34
CA SER A 101 -19.78 23.61 10.78
C SER A 101 -19.66 25.08 11.19
N THR A 102 -18.56 25.47 11.83
CA THR A 102 -18.31 26.86 12.23
C THR A 102 -17.98 27.79 11.06
N MET A 103 -17.37 27.29 9.98
CA MET A 103 -17.11 28.12 8.79
C MET A 103 -18.38 28.48 8.01
N ILE A 104 -19.43 27.65 8.04
CA ILE A 104 -20.71 27.99 7.39
C ILE A 104 -21.45 29.07 8.20
N SER A 105 -21.30 29.09 9.53
CA SER A 105 -21.93 30.11 10.38
C SER A 105 -21.35 31.51 10.17
N TYR A 106 -20.06 31.63 9.85
CA TYR A 106 -19.45 32.93 9.57
C TYR A 106 -19.82 33.49 8.18
N CYS A 107 -20.14 32.64 7.21
CA CYS A 107 -20.62 33.09 5.89
C CYS A 107 -22.07 33.57 5.90
N MET A 108 -22.88 33.21 6.90
CA MET A 108 -24.28 33.65 7.05
C MET A 108 -24.43 34.94 7.87
N PHE A 109 -23.38 35.43 8.53
CA PHE A 109 -23.43 36.64 9.39
C PHE A 109 -22.77 37.89 8.75
N LEU A 110 -22.36 37.80 7.49
CA LEU A 110 -21.72 38.89 6.73
C LEU A 110 -22.48 39.22 5.42
N ASN A 111 -23.79 38.95 5.38
CA ASN A 111 -24.74 39.56 4.44
C ASN A 111 -25.87 40.22 5.22
#